data_AF-A0A809PRG6-F1
#
_entry.id   AF-A0A809PRG6-F1
#
_cell.length_a   1.000
_cell.length_b   1.000
_cell.length_c   1.000
_cell.angle_alpha   90.00
_cell.angle_beta   90.00
_cell.angle_gamma   90.00
#
_symmetry.space_group_name_H-M   'P 1'
#
loop_
_entity.id
_entity.type
_entity.pdbx_description
1 polymer ?
#
loop_
_entity_poly.entity_id
_entity_poly.type
_entity_poly.pdbx_seq_one_letter_code
_entity_poly.pdbx_strand_id
1 'polypeptide(L)'
;MKTIFIDHEEVLISKDFPYEDLLSISVILRGIDVFVSDDSATKDDIYSPGYFIRRAQISKQKTTILPDRNIVSRLAQLARGEPMDEHRRKAAAVLAYAQCLDIFIEPSIAFHELGPSHGNDVANEELSWFYVADQGNPYNWINAALGRVNQIPPMGVPLQVTTFDVAKGLKRWSCYYSTILKIAELELSNLSPKQRTINLFRWMCEEFILAGHAAMLACLYFAPNSPRQGLLKGLRSSNREKAISGAKNAAWDIVHLSDFVRRIRGEIGEESRQYILATFDSGLKELTQLTLDAGKNGVDNFENLPLALKKWWPEKDADDIGSIFSTYWHQTGDSTWQNKYQNYPQHIEKFVVLGEEALRAWHPGVESVSRKS
;
A
#
# COMPACT_ATOMS: atom_id res chain seq x y z
N MET A 1 -28.01 -21.27 -16.37
CA MET A 1 -27.55 -21.42 -14.98
C MET A 1 -27.01 -22.83 -14.76
N LYS A 2 -25.99 -22.97 -13.91
CA LYS A 2 -25.51 -24.22 -13.30
C LYS A 2 -25.43 -24.02 -11.79
N THR A 3 -25.72 -25.06 -11.03
CA THR A 3 -25.61 -25.06 -9.57
C THR A 3 -24.19 -25.43 -9.16
N ILE A 4 -23.64 -24.67 -8.21
CA ILE A 4 -22.46 -25.07 -7.44
C ILE A 4 -22.81 -25.07 -5.95
N PHE A 5 -22.06 -25.84 -5.18
CA PHE A 5 -22.18 -25.85 -3.72
C PHE A 5 -20.97 -25.15 -3.10
N ILE A 6 -21.24 -24.13 -2.29
CA ILE A 6 -20.24 -23.37 -1.54
C ILE A 6 -20.64 -23.46 -0.07
N ASP A 7 -19.81 -24.06 0.78
CA ASP A 7 -20.08 -24.22 2.23
C ASP A 7 -21.47 -24.79 2.57
N HIS A 8 -21.90 -25.80 1.80
CA HIS A 8 -23.22 -26.45 1.88
C HIS A 8 -24.42 -25.60 1.42
N GLU A 9 -24.19 -24.42 0.85
CA GLU A 9 -25.21 -23.60 0.21
C GLU A 9 -25.21 -23.80 -1.31
N GLU A 10 -26.41 -23.88 -1.90
CA GLU A 10 -26.59 -23.92 -3.35
C GLU A 10 -26.55 -22.50 -3.93
N VAL A 11 -25.65 -22.30 -4.90
CA VAL A 11 -25.44 -21.00 -5.55
C VAL A 11 -25.56 -21.18 -7.06
N LEU A 12 -26.32 -20.30 -7.70
CA LEU A 12 -26.58 -20.35 -9.14
C LEU A 12 -25.62 -19.42 -9.88
N ILE A 13 -24.89 -19.98 -10.85
CA ILE A 13 -23.99 -19.21 -11.72
C ILE A 13 -24.33 -19.45 -13.19
N SER A 14 -23.87 -18.57 -14.08
CA SER A 14 -24.04 -18.79 -15.53
C SER A 14 -23.36 -20.10 -15.96
N LYS A 15 -23.88 -20.75 -17.00
CA LYS A 15 -23.26 -21.99 -17.53
C LYS A 15 -21.84 -21.70 -18.00
N ASP A 16 -21.66 -20.55 -18.65
CA ASP A 16 -20.39 -20.09 -19.22
C ASP A 16 -19.46 -19.46 -18.18
N PHE A 17 -19.91 -19.32 -16.92
CA PHE A 17 -19.09 -18.77 -15.85
C PHE A 17 -17.81 -19.61 -15.66
N PRO A 18 -16.61 -19.00 -15.73
CA PRO A 18 -15.33 -19.72 -15.78
C PRO A 18 -14.86 -20.17 -14.38
N TYR A 19 -15.70 -20.90 -13.66
CA TYR A 19 -15.46 -21.27 -12.25
C TYR A 19 -14.16 -22.07 -12.04
N GLU A 20 -13.91 -23.10 -12.86
CA GLU A 20 -12.70 -23.94 -12.75
C GLU A 20 -11.41 -23.17 -13.04
N ASP A 21 -11.48 -22.26 -14.02
CA ASP A 21 -10.37 -21.37 -14.34
C ASP A 21 -10.11 -20.39 -13.21
N LEU A 22 -11.16 -19.88 -12.55
CA LEU A 22 -11.03 -19.04 -11.36
C LEU A 22 -10.43 -19.81 -10.17
N LEU A 23 -10.81 -21.07 -9.94
CA LEU A 23 -10.18 -21.88 -8.90
C LEU A 23 -8.67 -22.05 -9.16
N SER A 24 -8.28 -22.22 -10.44
CA SER A 24 -6.87 -22.30 -10.83
C SER A 24 -6.14 -20.96 -10.63
N ILE A 25 -6.78 -19.84 -10.99
CA ILE A 25 -6.26 -18.49 -10.75
C ILE A 25 -6.13 -18.21 -9.24
N SER A 26 -7.09 -18.66 -8.42
CA SER A 26 -7.04 -18.55 -6.97
C SER A 26 -5.82 -19.21 -6.37
N VAL A 27 -5.41 -20.38 -6.87
CA VAL A 27 -4.17 -21.04 -6.44
C VAL A 27 -2.95 -20.18 -6.77
N ILE A 28 -2.90 -19.57 -7.95
CA ILE A 28 -1.82 -18.65 -8.34
C ILE A 28 -1.78 -17.44 -7.41
N LEU A 29 -2.91 -16.77 -7.22
CA LEU A 29 -3.03 -15.55 -6.42
C LEU A 29 -2.69 -15.81 -4.94
N ARG A 30 -3.15 -16.94 -4.40
CA ARG A 30 -2.81 -17.38 -3.04
C ARG A 30 -1.33 -17.72 -2.92
N GLY A 31 -0.76 -18.39 -3.92
CA GLY A 31 0.66 -18.77 -3.94
C GLY A 31 1.62 -17.57 -3.96
N ILE A 32 1.20 -16.45 -4.57
CA ILE A 32 1.97 -15.19 -4.56
C ILE A 32 1.57 -14.26 -3.40
N ASP A 33 0.49 -14.59 -2.68
CA ASP A 33 -0.07 -13.83 -1.57
C ASP A 33 -0.24 -12.34 -1.90
N VAL A 34 -0.94 -12.01 -3.00
CA VAL A 34 -1.01 -10.63 -3.51
C VAL A 34 -1.99 -9.72 -2.75
N PHE A 35 -2.93 -10.29 -1.99
CA PHE A 35 -4.03 -9.56 -1.37
C PHE A 35 -3.87 -9.40 0.14
N VAL A 36 -4.28 -8.23 0.65
CA VAL A 36 -4.47 -7.96 2.08
C VAL A 36 -5.91 -7.49 2.28
N SER A 37 -6.66 -8.23 3.10
CA SER A 37 -8.05 -7.90 3.45
C SER A 37 -8.11 -6.78 4.50
N ASP A 38 -9.20 -6.02 4.47
CA ASP A 38 -9.58 -5.09 5.54
C ASP A 38 -9.98 -5.78 6.85
N ASP A 39 -10.40 -7.05 6.75
CA ASP A 39 -10.73 -7.92 7.89
C ASP A 39 -9.82 -9.15 7.94
N SER A 40 -9.04 -9.25 9.02
CA SER A 40 -8.15 -10.38 9.27
C SER A 40 -8.86 -11.75 9.35
N ALA A 41 -10.16 -11.79 9.70
CA ALA A 41 -10.94 -13.02 9.74
C ALA A 41 -11.17 -13.60 8.33
N THR A 42 -11.08 -12.78 7.29
CA THR A 42 -11.36 -13.16 5.90
C THR A 42 -10.10 -13.35 5.06
N LYS A 43 -8.92 -13.36 5.70
CA LYS A 43 -7.61 -13.36 5.01
C LYS A 43 -7.46 -14.48 3.98
N ASP A 44 -7.93 -15.70 4.28
CA ASP A 44 -7.81 -16.82 3.34
C ASP A 44 -8.97 -16.86 2.33
N ASP A 45 -10.11 -16.28 2.70
CA ASP A 45 -11.34 -16.27 1.92
C ASP A 45 -11.28 -15.31 0.73
N ILE A 46 -10.47 -14.23 0.80
CA ILE A 46 -10.30 -13.28 -0.31
C ILE A 46 -9.66 -13.90 -1.57
N TYR A 47 -9.19 -15.15 -1.49
CA TYR A 47 -8.74 -15.93 -2.64
C TYR A 47 -9.78 -16.93 -3.15
N SER A 48 -10.92 -17.10 -2.46
CA SER A 48 -11.98 -18.04 -2.84
C SER A 48 -12.98 -17.37 -3.78
N PRO A 49 -13.22 -17.88 -5.00
CA PRO A 49 -14.27 -17.36 -5.88
C PRO A 49 -15.64 -17.50 -5.22
N GLY A 50 -15.87 -18.62 -4.51
CA GLY A 50 -17.13 -18.88 -3.83
C GLY A 50 -17.47 -17.86 -2.74
N TYR A 51 -16.46 -17.32 -2.06
CA TYR A 51 -16.65 -16.25 -1.08
C TYR A 51 -17.29 -15.01 -1.70
N PHE A 52 -16.77 -14.54 -2.84
CA PHE A 52 -17.32 -13.36 -3.52
C PHE A 52 -18.66 -13.62 -4.18
N ILE A 53 -18.85 -14.78 -4.80
CA ILE A 53 -20.15 -15.14 -5.41
C ILE A 53 -21.24 -15.16 -4.32
N ARG A 54 -20.96 -15.75 -3.15
CA ARG A 54 -21.89 -15.76 -2.01
C ARG A 54 -22.19 -14.35 -1.52
N ARG A 55 -21.16 -13.53 -1.28
CA ARG A 55 -21.34 -12.14 -0.80
C ARG A 55 -22.12 -11.27 -1.77
N ALA A 56 -21.88 -11.41 -3.07
CA ALA A 56 -22.61 -10.67 -4.09
C ALA A 56 -24.09 -11.08 -4.16
N GLN A 57 -24.38 -12.39 -4.13
CA GLN A 57 -25.75 -12.90 -4.29
C GLN A 57 -26.60 -12.82 -3.02
N ILE A 58 -26.01 -13.09 -1.85
CA ILE A 58 -26.72 -13.16 -0.57
C ILE A 58 -26.66 -11.81 0.14
N SER A 59 -25.45 -11.30 0.37
CA SER A 59 -25.22 -10.11 1.20
C SER A 59 -25.31 -8.79 0.43
N LYS A 60 -25.35 -8.83 -0.91
CA LYS A 60 -25.30 -7.66 -1.82
C LYS A 60 -24.13 -6.71 -1.52
N GLN A 61 -23.06 -7.23 -0.94
CA GLN A 61 -21.88 -6.46 -0.59
C GLN A 61 -20.99 -6.29 -1.82
N LYS A 62 -20.45 -5.08 -1.98
CA LYS A 62 -19.51 -4.77 -3.06
C LYS A 62 -18.08 -4.98 -2.56
N THR A 63 -17.18 -5.33 -3.47
CA THR A 63 -15.74 -5.43 -3.16
C THR A 63 -14.98 -4.45 -4.04
N THR A 64 -13.92 -3.86 -3.50
CA THR A 64 -13.00 -2.99 -4.23
C THR A 64 -11.56 -3.38 -3.97
N ILE A 65 -10.82 -3.64 -5.05
CA ILE A 65 -9.37 -3.81 -5.01
C ILE A 65 -8.70 -2.44 -5.20
N LEU A 66 -7.77 -2.11 -4.32
CA LEU A 66 -6.85 -0.98 -4.42
C LEU A 66 -5.48 -1.52 -4.83
N PRO A 67 -5.13 -1.53 -6.12
CA PRO A 67 -3.85 -2.02 -6.58
C PRO A 67 -2.75 -0.97 -6.42
N ASP A 68 -1.53 -1.43 -6.14
CA ASP A 68 -0.34 -0.59 -6.23
C ASP A 68 0.04 -0.25 -7.70
N ARG A 69 1.04 0.61 -7.84
CA ARG A 69 1.59 1.02 -9.13
C ARG A 69 2.12 -0.15 -9.98
N ASN A 70 2.68 -1.17 -9.33
CA ASN A 70 3.29 -2.32 -10.01
C ASN A 70 2.25 -3.18 -10.72
N ILE A 71 1.05 -3.32 -10.17
CA ILE A 71 -0.03 -4.06 -10.82
C ILE A 71 -0.61 -3.23 -11.97
N VAL A 72 -0.98 -1.97 -11.70
CA VAL A 72 -1.68 -1.11 -12.68
C VAL A 72 -0.84 -0.85 -13.93
N SER A 73 0.47 -0.53 -13.78
CA SER A 73 1.38 -0.36 -14.93
C SER A 73 1.36 -1.57 -15.86
N ARG A 74 1.46 -2.76 -15.29
CA ARG A 74 1.55 -4.01 -16.05
C ARG A 74 0.26 -4.33 -16.79
N LEU A 75 -0.88 -3.99 -16.21
CA LEU A 75 -2.17 -4.11 -16.89
C LEU A 75 -2.27 -3.17 -18.10
N ALA A 76 -1.88 -1.91 -17.93
CA ALA A 76 -1.85 -0.95 -19.03
C ALA A 76 -0.87 -1.36 -20.15
N GLN A 77 0.32 -1.85 -19.80
CA GLN A 77 1.31 -2.40 -20.73
C GLN A 77 0.75 -3.58 -21.53
N LEU A 78 0.08 -4.53 -20.85
CA LEU A 78 -0.53 -5.67 -21.52
C LEU A 78 -1.66 -5.26 -22.49
N ALA A 79 -2.47 -4.26 -22.13
CA ALA A 79 -3.52 -3.74 -23.01
C ALA A 79 -2.95 -3.09 -24.29
N ARG A 80 -1.75 -2.51 -24.21
CA ARG A 80 -0.97 -2.01 -25.37
C ARG A 80 -0.38 -3.12 -26.23
N GLY A 81 -0.41 -4.37 -25.76
CA GLY A 81 0.16 -5.53 -26.45
C GLY A 81 1.63 -5.80 -26.14
N GLU A 82 2.17 -5.27 -25.03
CA GLU A 82 3.52 -5.62 -24.57
C GLU A 82 3.65 -7.13 -24.29
N PRO A 83 4.84 -7.73 -24.48
CA PRO A 83 5.04 -9.17 -24.32
C PRO A 83 4.83 -9.61 -22.87
N MET A 84 4.34 -10.85 -22.69
CA MET A 84 4.12 -11.41 -21.36
C MET A 84 5.45 -11.74 -20.66
N ASP A 85 5.57 -11.34 -19.40
CA ASP A 85 6.57 -11.84 -18.46
C ASP A 85 5.88 -12.40 -17.21
N GLU A 86 6.66 -12.92 -16.26
CA GLU A 86 6.11 -13.51 -15.03
C GLU A 86 5.28 -12.51 -14.21
N HIS A 87 5.71 -11.27 -14.10
CA HIS A 87 5.02 -10.26 -13.30
C HIS A 87 3.76 -9.75 -13.98
N ARG A 88 3.80 -9.56 -15.30
CA ARG A 88 2.62 -9.23 -16.12
C ARG A 88 1.60 -10.37 -16.06
N ARG A 89 2.04 -11.63 -16.01
CA ARG A 89 1.15 -12.79 -15.83
C ARG A 89 0.43 -12.76 -14.49
N LYS A 90 1.14 -12.41 -13.40
CA LYS A 90 0.54 -12.22 -12.07
C LYS A 90 -0.46 -11.06 -12.06
N ALA A 91 -0.15 -9.95 -12.73
CA ALA A 91 -1.10 -8.83 -12.85
C ALA A 91 -2.36 -9.23 -13.64
N ALA A 92 -2.21 -9.97 -14.75
CA ALA A 92 -3.32 -10.52 -15.51
C ALA A 92 -4.21 -11.45 -14.65
N ALA A 93 -3.61 -12.24 -13.74
CA ALA A 93 -4.36 -13.07 -12.79
C ALA A 93 -5.24 -12.22 -11.85
N VAL A 94 -4.72 -11.09 -11.35
CA VAL A 94 -5.49 -10.15 -10.51
C VAL A 94 -6.68 -9.58 -11.28
N LEU A 95 -6.47 -9.12 -12.51
CA LEU A 95 -7.54 -8.52 -13.31
C LEU A 95 -8.59 -9.57 -13.76
N ALA A 96 -8.15 -10.76 -14.18
CA ALA A 96 -9.05 -11.86 -14.51
C ALA A 96 -9.96 -12.22 -13.33
N TYR A 97 -9.37 -12.31 -12.14
CA TYR A 97 -10.09 -12.62 -10.92
C TYR A 97 -11.11 -11.53 -10.58
N ALA A 98 -10.69 -10.26 -10.65
CA ALA A 98 -11.55 -9.13 -10.34
C ALA A 98 -12.75 -9.03 -11.30
N GLN A 99 -12.50 -9.06 -12.62
CA GLN A 99 -13.56 -8.92 -13.62
C GLN A 99 -14.58 -10.06 -13.56
N CYS A 100 -14.14 -11.31 -13.39
CA CYS A 100 -15.08 -12.43 -13.35
C CYS A 100 -15.95 -12.43 -12.09
N LEU A 101 -15.48 -11.81 -11.00
CA LEU A 101 -16.17 -11.76 -9.72
C LEU A 101 -16.87 -10.41 -9.47
N ASP A 102 -16.94 -9.55 -10.49
CA ASP A 102 -17.51 -8.20 -10.39
C ASP A 102 -16.89 -7.36 -9.26
N ILE A 103 -15.58 -7.54 -9.04
CA ILE A 103 -14.82 -6.78 -8.06
C ILE A 103 -14.30 -5.52 -8.76
N PHE A 104 -14.64 -4.36 -8.20
CA PHE A 104 -14.21 -3.08 -8.73
C PHE A 104 -12.71 -2.85 -8.49
N ILE A 105 -11.98 -2.31 -9.47
CA ILE A 105 -10.60 -1.87 -9.29
C ILE A 105 -10.54 -0.34 -9.25
N GLU A 106 -9.95 0.20 -8.19
CA GLU A 106 -9.79 1.63 -7.96
C GLU A 106 -8.31 2.02 -8.05
N PRO A 107 -7.82 2.51 -9.20
CA PRO A 107 -6.38 2.66 -9.44
C PRO A 107 -5.84 4.07 -9.15
N SER A 108 -6.65 5.01 -8.63
CA SER A 108 -6.30 6.44 -8.57
C SER A 108 -4.94 6.76 -7.94
N ILE A 109 -4.57 6.11 -6.83
CA ILE A 109 -3.29 6.37 -6.15
C ILE A 109 -2.09 5.98 -7.00
N ALA A 110 -2.19 4.88 -7.76
CA ALA A 110 -1.12 4.45 -8.67
C ALA A 110 -0.80 5.51 -9.74
N PHE A 111 -1.78 6.28 -10.21
CA PHE A 111 -1.55 7.34 -11.19
C PHE A 111 -1.08 8.66 -10.56
N HIS A 112 -1.50 8.95 -9.33
CA HIS A 112 -0.92 10.03 -8.54
C HIS A 112 0.56 9.79 -8.21
N GLU A 113 1.01 8.54 -8.14
CA GLU A 113 2.42 8.18 -8.03
C GLU A 113 3.22 8.47 -9.31
N LEU A 114 2.62 8.22 -10.48
CA LEU A 114 3.25 8.44 -11.78
C LEU A 114 3.33 9.92 -12.17
N GLY A 115 2.26 10.67 -11.95
CA GLY A 115 2.11 12.06 -12.40
C GLY A 115 3.29 12.99 -12.05
N PRO A 116 3.72 13.07 -10.78
CA PRO A 116 4.80 13.97 -10.37
C PRO A 116 6.16 13.67 -11.03
N SER A 117 6.39 12.45 -11.50
CA SER A 117 7.66 12.03 -12.10
C SER A 117 7.67 12.07 -13.63
N HIS A 118 6.51 11.86 -14.28
CA HIS A 118 6.42 11.73 -15.75
C HIS A 118 5.44 12.73 -16.40
N GLY A 119 4.71 13.51 -15.60
CA GLY A 119 3.73 14.49 -16.08
C GLY A 119 2.32 13.93 -16.25
N ASN A 120 1.35 14.84 -16.39
CA ASN A 120 -0.07 14.51 -16.54
C ASN A 120 -0.36 13.71 -17.81
N ASP A 121 0.29 14.02 -18.93
CA ASP A 121 0.00 13.38 -20.21
C ASP A 121 0.32 11.88 -20.17
N VAL A 122 1.51 11.53 -19.67
CA VAL A 122 1.93 10.12 -19.52
C VAL A 122 1.03 9.37 -18.56
N ALA A 123 0.65 10.00 -17.44
CA ALA A 123 -0.20 9.36 -16.44
C ALA A 123 -1.64 9.16 -16.93
N ASN A 124 -2.22 10.16 -17.61
CA ASN A 124 -3.55 10.06 -18.19
C ASN A 124 -3.59 9.07 -19.36
N GLU A 125 -2.54 9.02 -20.19
CA GLU A 125 -2.43 8.00 -21.24
C GLU A 125 -2.38 6.59 -20.64
N GLU A 126 -1.58 6.36 -19.61
CA GLU A 126 -1.52 5.05 -18.97
C GLU A 126 -2.85 4.66 -18.30
N LEU A 127 -3.54 5.60 -17.64
CA LEU A 127 -4.90 5.40 -17.11
C LEU A 127 -5.89 5.02 -18.22
N SER A 128 -5.77 5.67 -19.38
CA SER A 128 -6.60 5.36 -20.55
C SER A 128 -6.42 3.90 -21.00
N TRP A 129 -5.19 3.40 -21.00
CA TRP A 129 -4.88 2.00 -21.32
C TRP A 129 -5.29 1.03 -20.21
N PHE A 130 -5.18 1.43 -18.95
CA PHE A 130 -5.73 0.64 -17.85
C PHE A 130 -7.24 0.44 -18.01
N TYR A 131 -8.01 1.47 -18.38
CA TYR A 131 -9.45 1.31 -18.62
C TYR A 131 -9.77 0.41 -19.82
N VAL A 132 -8.94 0.44 -20.88
CA VAL A 132 -9.05 -0.56 -21.96
C VAL A 132 -8.91 -1.96 -21.39
N ALA A 133 -7.96 -2.15 -20.46
CA ALA A 133 -7.76 -3.44 -19.82
C ALA A 133 -8.99 -3.87 -18.99
N ASP A 134 -9.44 -2.96 -18.12
CA ASP A 134 -10.51 -3.14 -17.14
C ASP A 134 -11.91 -3.34 -17.78
N GLN A 135 -12.11 -2.83 -18.99
CA GLN A 135 -13.34 -3.06 -19.78
C GLN A 135 -13.18 -4.19 -20.82
N GLY A 136 -11.99 -4.79 -20.91
CA GLY A 136 -11.67 -5.85 -21.86
C GLY A 136 -12.36 -7.18 -21.53
N ASN A 137 -12.31 -8.12 -22.48
CA ASN A 137 -12.89 -9.45 -22.30
C ASN A 137 -12.13 -10.26 -21.21
N PRO A 138 -12.81 -10.71 -20.13
CA PRO A 138 -12.18 -11.49 -19.04
C PRO A 138 -11.43 -12.74 -19.49
N TYR A 139 -11.87 -13.41 -20.55
CA TYR A 139 -11.23 -14.64 -21.04
C TYR A 139 -9.83 -14.40 -21.59
N ASN A 140 -9.51 -13.20 -22.08
CA ASN A 140 -8.16 -12.85 -22.50
C ASN A 140 -7.21 -12.85 -21.29
N TRP A 141 -7.66 -12.30 -20.17
CA TRP A 141 -6.91 -12.22 -18.92
C TRP A 141 -6.78 -13.60 -18.26
N ILE A 142 -7.83 -14.42 -18.29
CA ILE A 142 -7.77 -15.81 -17.83
C ILE A 142 -6.71 -16.60 -18.60
N ASN A 143 -6.75 -16.54 -19.93
CA ASN A 143 -5.80 -17.27 -20.77
C ASN A 143 -4.37 -16.80 -20.54
N ALA A 144 -4.18 -15.50 -20.35
CA ALA A 144 -2.88 -14.94 -19.98
C ALA A 144 -2.43 -15.44 -18.61
N ALA A 145 -3.25 -15.30 -17.57
CA ALA A 145 -2.95 -15.72 -16.20
C ALA A 145 -2.55 -17.20 -16.12
N LEU A 146 -3.28 -18.06 -16.82
CA LEU A 146 -3.10 -19.52 -16.80
C LEU A 146 -2.00 -20.04 -17.73
N GLY A 147 -1.20 -19.18 -18.36
CA GLY A 147 -0.10 -19.67 -19.21
C GLY A 147 -0.49 -20.06 -20.63
N ARG A 148 -1.76 -19.93 -21.00
CA ARG A 148 -2.28 -20.41 -22.30
C ARG A 148 -1.86 -19.52 -23.47
N VAL A 149 -1.59 -18.24 -23.19
CA VAL A 149 -1.01 -17.29 -24.15
C VAL A 149 0.20 -16.58 -23.55
N ASN A 150 1.10 -16.16 -24.43
CA ASN A 150 2.31 -15.39 -24.09
C ASN A 150 2.27 -13.94 -24.58
N GLN A 151 1.14 -13.53 -25.15
CA GLN A 151 0.85 -12.16 -25.54
C GLN A 151 -0.66 -11.99 -25.63
N ILE A 152 -1.14 -10.82 -25.21
CA ILE A 152 -2.51 -10.39 -25.48
C ILE A 152 -2.41 -9.43 -26.68
N PRO A 153 -3.17 -9.65 -27.78
CA PRO A 153 -3.21 -8.68 -28.87
C PRO A 153 -3.63 -7.30 -28.35
N PRO A 154 -3.11 -6.20 -28.90
CA PRO A 154 -3.54 -4.85 -28.50
C PRO A 154 -5.07 -4.75 -28.48
N MET A 155 -5.62 -4.32 -27.35
CA MET A 155 -7.07 -4.44 -27.07
C MET A 155 -7.91 -3.30 -27.67
N GLY A 156 -7.30 -2.40 -28.43
CA GLY A 156 -7.98 -1.29 -29.09
C GLY A 156 -7.17 0.00 -29.04
N VAL A 157 -7.87 1.12 -28.89
CA VAL A 157 -7.30 2.47 -28.71
C VAL A 157 -7.52 2.92 -27.26
N PRO A 158 -6.65 3.79 -26.71
CA PRO A 158 -6.81 4.30 -25.34
C PRO A 158 -8.17 4.98 -25.17
N LEU A 159 -8.85 4.68 -24.06
CA LEU A 159 -10.16 5.28 -23.75
C LEU A 159 -9.99 6.72 -23.31
N GLN A 160 -10.96 7.59 -23.62
CA GLN A 160 -10.93 8.97 -23.13
C GLN A 160 -11.09 8.99 -21.61
N VAL A 161 -10.22 9.73 -20.95
CA VAL A 161 -10.26 9.96 -19.50
C VAL A 161 -10.47 11.43 -19.22
N THR A 162 -11.24 11.74 -18.19
CA THR A 162 -11.28 13.10 -17.64
C THR A 162 -9.86 13.46 -17.22
N THR A 163 -9.30 14.53 -17.81
CA THR A 163 -7.95 14.97 -17.47
C THR A 163 -7.93 15.46 -16.02
N PHE A 164 -7.29 14.69 -15.16
CA PHE A 164 -6.98 15.12 -13.79
C PHE A 164 -5.55 15.64 -13.73
N ASP A 165 -5.34 16.68 -12.92
CA ASP A 165 -4.00 17.13 -12.58
C ASP A 165 -3.40 16.21 -11.51
N VAL A 166 -2.96 15.03 -11.95
CA VAL A 166 -2.31 14.02 -11.10
C VAL A 166 -0.86 14.36 -10.78
N ALA A 167 -0.24 15.25 -11.56
CA ALA A 167 1.08 15.83 -11.31
C ALA A 167 1.06 16.81 -10.13
N LYS A 168 -0.10 17.39 -9.81
CA LYS A 168 -0.32 18.07 -8.53
C LYS A 168 -0.19 17.05 -7.40
N GLY A 169 1.03 16.96 -6.85
CA GLY A 169 1.39 16.04 -5.78
C GLY A 169 0.41 16.10 -4.60
N LEU A 170 0.25 14.97 -3.93
CA LEU A 170 -0.65 14.86 -2.80
C LEU A 170 -0.02 15.49 -1.56
N LYS A 171 -0.71 16.40 -0.87
CA LYS A 171 -0.21 17.01 0.38
C LYS A 171 0.24 15.97 1.41
N ARG A 172 -0.51 14.86 1.53
CA ARG A 172 -0.15 13.72 2.41
C ARG A 172 1.16 13.05 2.01
N TRP A 173 1.49 13.02 0.73
CA TRP A 173 2.76 12.45 0.25
C TRP A 173 3.94 13.25 0.79
N SER A 174 3.92 14.58 0.72
CA SER A 174 5.01 15.42 1.24
C SER A 174 5.21 15.25 2.75
N CYS A 175 4.12 15.05 3.49
CA CYS A 175 4.17 14.73 4.92
C CYS A 175 4.90 13.40 5.16
N TYR A 176 4.46 12.33 4.48
CA TYR A 176 5.11 11.02 4.62
C TYR A 176 6.55 11.01 4.12
N TYR A 177 6.83 11.73 3.03
CA TYR A 177 8.19 11.84 2.51
C TYR A 177 9.14 12.49 3.50
N SER A 178 8.71 13.57 4.17
CA SER A 178 9.48 14.20 5.25
C SER A 178 9.78 13.22 6.38
N THR A 179 8.78 12.44 6.82
CA THR A 179 8.97 11.43 7.87
C THR A 179 9.89 10.29 7.42
N ILE A 180 9.78 9.83 6.17
CA ILE A 180 10.67 8.82 5.61
C ILE A 180 12.12 9.32 5.56
N LEU A 181 12.35 10.57 5.17
CA LEU A 181 13.70 11.16 5.21
C LEU A 181 14.25 11.17 6.64
N LYS A 182 13.41 11.46 7.64
CA LYS A 182 13.82 11.38 9.05
C LYS A 182 14.13 9.94 9.50
N ILE A 183 13.33 8.96 9.09
CA ILE A 183 13.60 7.54 9.33
C ILE A 183 14.94 7.13 8.72
N ALA A 184 15.19 7.55 7.48
CA ALA A 184 16.44 7.30 6.77
C ALA A 184 17.65 7.95 7.47
N GLU A 185 17.53 9.20 7.93
CA GLU A 185 18.56 9.87 8.72
C GLU A 185 18.87 9.10 10.01
N LEU A 186 17.84 8.70 10.75
CA LEU A 186 17.98 7.95 12.00
C LEU A 186 18.60 6.56 11.78
N GLU A 187 18.26 5.86 10.70
CA GLU A 187 18.88 4.58 10.34
C GLU A 187 20.38 4.69 10.08
N LEU A 188 20.81 5.82 9.51
CA LEU A 188 22.20 6.10 9.20
C LEU A 188 23.01 6.58 10.41
N SER A 189 22.36 6.79 11.55
CA SER A 189 23.00 7.16 12.83
C SER A 189 23.50 5.93 13.62
N ASN A 190 24.31 6.19 14.65
CA ASN A 190 24.83 5.16 15.56
C ASN A 190 23.86 4.79 16.70
N LEU A 191 22.61 5.27 16.67
CA LEU A 191 21.61 4.96 17.68
C LEU A 191 21.16 3.49 17.62
N SER A 192 20.75 2.94 18.75
CA SER A 192 20.11 1.62 18.78
C SER A 192 18.74 1.66 18.09
N PRO A 193 18.23 0.52 17.58
CA PRO A 193 16.87 0.39 17.06
C PRO A 193 15.80 1.14 17.85
N LYS A 194 15.72 0.86 19.16
CA LYS A 194 14.75 1.48 20.06
C LYS A 194 14.93 3.00 20.14
N GLN A 195 16.18 3.46 20.26
CA GLN A 195 16.49 4.89 20.32
C GLN A 195 16.08 5.61 19.02
N ARG A 196 16.26 4.98 17.85
CA ARG A 196 15.79 5.53 16.57
C ARG A 196 14.27 5.70 16.56
N THR A 197 13.53 4.66 16.97
CA THR A 197 12.06 4.71 17.06
C THR A 197 11.57 5.81 18.00
N ILE A 198 12.11 5.87 19.23
CA ILE A 198 11.71 6.88 20.23
C ILE A 198 12.05 8.30 19.75
N ASN A 199 13.25 8.50 19.18
CA ASN A 199 13.65 9.81 18.66
C ASN A 199 12.78 10.25 17.49
N LEU A 200 12.32 9.33 16.64
CA LEU A 200 11.35 9.65 15.59
C LEU A 200 10.02 10.11 16.18
N PHE A 201 9.49 9.38 17.18
CA PHE A 201 8.21 9.73 17.80
C PHE A 201 8.25 11.10 18.48
N ARG A 202 9.34 11.37 19.20
CA ARG A 202 9.59 12.68 19.80
C ARG A 202 9.60 13.78 18.74
N TRP A 203 10.39 13.60 17.68
CA TRP A 203 10.46 14.56 16.57
C TRP A 203 9.08 14.80 15.92
N MET A 204 8.31 13.73 15.69
CA MET A 204 6.95 13.83 15.13
C MET A 204 5.98 14.60 16.04
N CYS A 205 6.12 14.51 17.36
CA CYS A 205 5.24 15.21 18.31
C CYS A 205 5.68 16.66 18.58
N GLU A 206 6.98 16.88 18.75
CA GLU A 206 7.54 18.16 19.23
C GLU A 206 7.86 19.16 18.11
N GLU A 207 8.23 18.66 16.92
CA GLU A 207 8.75 19.47 15.82
C GLU A 207 7.96 19.32 14.50
N PHE A 208 7.19 18.24 14.35
CA PHE A 208 6.46 17.93 13.13
C PHE A 208 5.00 17.53 13.41
N ILE A 209 4.40 16.71 12.53
CA ILE A 209 3.06 16.15 12.66
C ILE A 209 3.20 14.66 12.97
N LEU A 210 2.32 14.14 13.84
CA LEU A 210 2.26 12.71 14.14
C LEU A 210 1.68 11.91 12.97
N ALA A 211 2.57 11.44 12.10
CA ALA A 211 2.23 10.64 10.93
C ALA A 211 2.11 9.14 11.29
N GLY A 212 0.96 8.73 11.85
CA GLY A 212 0.76 7.37 12.39
C GLY A 212 1.18 6.21 11.46
N HIS A 213 0.79 6.23 10.19
CA HIS A 213 1.18 5.19 9.22
C HIS A 213 2.72 5.13 8.98
N ALA A 214 3.39 6.29 8.96
CA ALA A 214 4.85 6.35 8.85
C ALA A 214 5.53 5.89 10.15
N ALA A 215 4.90 6.14 11.30
CA ALA A 215 5.34 5.60 12.58
C ALA A 215 5.30 4.06 12.61
N MET A 216 4.25 3.46 12.05
CA MET A 216 4.15 1.99 11.90
C MET A 216 5.25 1.45 11.00
N LEU A 217 5.57 2.14 9.90
CA LEU A 217 6.70 1.78 9.05
C LEU A 217 8.01 1.82 9.84
N ALA A 218 8.25 2.87 10.64
CA ALA A 218 9.46 2.96 11.45
C ALA A 218 9.56 1.84 12.48
N CYS A 219 8.46 1.51 13.16
CA CYS A 219 8.39 0.39 14.09
C CYS A 219 8.76 -0.94 13.43
N LEU A 220 8.27 -1.20 12.22
CA LEU A 220 8.63 -2.38 11.46
C LEU A 220 10.09 -2.30 10.99
N TYR A 221 10.49 -1.19 10.40
CA TYR A 221 11.80 -1.02 9.76
C TYR A 221 12.98 -1.08 10.74
N PHE A 222 12.87 -0.44 11.91
CA PHE A 222 13.93 -0.44 12.90
C PHE A 222 14.00 -1.74 13.72
N ALA A 223 12.94 -2.56 13.73
CA ALA A 223 12.89 -3.74 14.56
C ALA A 223 14.08 -4.68 14.30
N PRO A 224 14.65 -5.29 15.36
CA PRO A 224 15.81 -6.17 15.21
C PRO A 224 15.48 -7.44 14.41
N ASN A 225 14.23 -7.93 14.48
CA ASN A 225 13.82 -9.19 13.85
C ASN A 225 12.84 -9.01 12.69
N SER A 226 12.76 -7.83 12.07
CA SER A 226 11.86 -7.60 10.93
C SER A 226 12.50 -7.91 9.57
N PRO A 227 11.68 -8.28 8.57
CA PRO A 227 12.13 -8.35 7.18
C PRO A 227 12.21 -6.95 6.59
N ARG A 228 13.22 -6.18 7.02
CA ARG A 228 13.47 -4.80 6.55
C ARG A 228 13.92 -4.69 5.08
N GLN A 229 14.16 -5.82 4.41
CA GLN A 229 14.64 -5.82 3.02
C GLN A 229 13.56 -5.23 2.11
N GLY A 230 13.93 -4.20 1.34
CA GLY A 230 13.03 -3.59 0.35
C GLY A 230 12.31 -2.32 0.79
N LEU A 231 12.21 -2.01 2.09
CA LEU A 231 11.46 -0.83 2.56
C LEU A 231 12.14 0.51 2.24
N LEU A 232 13.46 0.64 2.45
CA LEU A 232 14.25 1.82 2.05
C LEU A 232 15.38 1.42 1.09
N LYS A 233 15.01 1.20 -0.17
CA LYS A 233 15.93 0.73 -1.23
C LYS A 233 17.08 1.71 -1.44
N GLY A 234 18.30 1.20 -1.50
CA GLY A 234 19.48 2.02 -1.81
C GLY A 234 19.94 2.97 -0.70
N LEU A 235 19.37 2.90 0.52
CA LEU A 235 19.68 3.84 1.60
C LEU A 235 21.19 3.94 1.91
N ARG A 236 21.91 2.81 1.90
CA ARG A 236 23.36 2.75 2.15
C ARG A 236 24.20 2.84 0.86
N SER A 237 23.60 3.16 -0.28
CA SER A 237 24.34 3.36 -1.54
C SER A 237 25.26 4.58 -1.44
N SER A 238 26.42 4.50 -2.08
CA SER A 238 27.30 5.66 -2.29
C SER A 238 26.66 6.70 -3.22
N ASN A 239 25.79 6.29 -4.16
CA ASN A 239 24.98 7.21 -4.93
C ASN A 239 23.78 7.68 -4.08
N ARG A 240 23.87 8.91 -3.56
CA ARG A 240 22.87 9.46 -2.64
C ARG A 240 21.51 9.70 -3.29
N GLU A 241 21.46 9.94 -4.59
CA GLU A 241 20.19 10.05 -5.32
C GLU A 241 19.43 8.72 -5.37
N LYS A 242 20.12 7.57 -5.29
CA LYS A 242 19.45 6.27 -5.10
C LYS A 242 18.75 6.17 -3.74
N ALA A 243 19.36 6.70 -2.68
CA ALA A 243 18.73 6.73 -1.35
C ALA A 243 17.51 7.66 -1.33
N ILE A 244 17.60 8.82 -1.99
CA ILE A 244 16.49 9.78 -2.14
C ILE A 244 15.35 9.15 -2.95
N SER A 245 15.64 8.48 -4.07
CA SER A 245 14.63 7.77 -4.86
C SER A 245 13.97 6.64 -4.05
N GLY A 246 14.73 5.87 -3.28
CA GLY A 246 14.18 4.87 -2.36
C GLY A 246 13.25 5.46 -1.31
N ALA A 247 13.61 6.62 -0.74
CA ALA A 247 12.77 7.35 0.21
C ALA A 247 11.46 7.86 -0.42
N LYS A 248 11.51 8.35 -1.67
CA LYS A 248 10.31 8.78 -2.41
C LYS A 248 9.35 7.60 -2.66
N ASN A 249 9.89 6.43 -3.02
CA ASN A 249 9.09 5.23 -3.23
C ASN A 249 8.42 4.75 -1.93
N ALA A 250 9.16 4.71 -0.82
CA ALA A 250 8.60 4.33 0.48
C ALA A 250 7.51 5.30 0.97
N ALA A 251 7.60 6.59 0.60
CA ALA A 251 6.55 7.55 0.88
C ALA A 251 5.25 7.23 0.12
N TRP A 252 5.35 6.73 -1.12
CA TRP A 252 4.19 6.26 -1.90
C TRP A 252 3.56 5.00 -1.30
N ASP A 253 4.37 4.05 -0.81
CA ASP A 253 3.87 2.88 -0.08
C ASP A 253 3.00 3.28 1.12
N ILE A 254 3.42 4.30 1.88
CA ILE A 254 2.60 4.84 2.98
C ILE A 254 1.35 5.56 2.47
N VAL A 255 1.39 6.24 1.32
CA VAL A 255 0.20 6.85 0.71
C VAL A 255 -0.84 5.79 0.33
N HIS A 256 -0.43 4.68 -0.27
CA HIS A 256 -1.31 3.54 -0.59
C HIS A 256 -1.94 2.97 0.69
N LEU A 257 -1.13 2.68 1.71
CA LEU A 257 -1.65 2.22 3.01
C LEU A 257 -2.64 3.21 3.63
N SER A 258 -2.27 4.50 3.68
CA SER A 258 -3.12 5.54 4.25
C SER A 258 -4.45 5.65 3.51
N ASP A 259 -4.46 5.46 2.18
CA ASP A 259 -5.67 5.46 1.39
C ASP A 259 -6.57 4.27 1.71
N PHE A 260 -5.97 3.07 1.78
CA PHE A 260 -6.65 1.83 2.14
C PHE A 260 -7.32 1.94 3.52
N VAL A 261 -6.55 2.32 4.54
CA VAL A 261 -7.06 2.50 5.91
C VAL A 261 -8.14 3.58 5.96
N ARG A 262 -7.99 4.68 5.23
CA ARG A 262 -9.01 5.74 5.17
C ARG A 262 -10.31 5.25 4.54
N ARG A 263 -10.26 4.43 3.48
CA ARG A 263 -11.46 3.92 2.81
C ARG A 263 -12.22 2.93 3.69
N ILE A 264 -11.51 2.06 4.40
CA ILE A 264 -12.11 1.18 5.42
C ILE A 264 -12.86 1.99 6.48
N ARG A 265 -12.32 3.15 6.89
CA ARG A 265 -12.93 4.05 7.90
C ARG A 265 -14.07 4.92 7.36
N GLY A 266 -14.04 5.26 6.08
CA GLY A 266 -14.92 6.26 5.45
C GLY A 266 -16.35 5.78 5.23
N GLU A 267 -16.64 4.50 5.46
CA GLU A 267 -17.98 3.93 5.33
C GLU A 267 -18.84 4.26 6.56
N ILE A 268 -19.36 5.48 6.58
CA ILE A 268 -20.62 5.80 7.27
C ILE A 268 -21.66 6.00 6.16
N GLY A 269 -22.32 4.92 5.75
CA GLY A 269 -23.33 4.89 4.67
C GLY A 269 -23.95 3.50 4.49
N GLU A 270 -25.09 3.41 3.77
CA GLU A 270 -25.98 2.23 3.73
C GLU A 270 -25.46 1.00 2.95
N GLU A 271 -24.43 1.13 2.09
CA GLU A 271 -23.87 0.01 1.34
C GLU A 271 -22.53 -0.46 1.92
N SER A 272 -22.53 -1.59 2.63
CA SER A 272 -21.32 -2.25 3.13
C SER A 272 -20.42 -2.69 1.97
N ARG A 273 -19.18 -2.19 1.94
CA ARG A 273 -18.18 -2.57 0.93
C ARG A 273 -16.89 -3.04 1.59
N GLN A 274 -16.30 -4.08 0.99
CA GLN A 274 -15.02 -4.62 1.38
C GLN A 274 -13.91 -3.99 0.55
N TYR A 275 -12.81 -3.61 1.18
CA TYR A 275 -11.59 -3.20 0.50
C TYR A 275 -10.51 -4.29 0.60
N ILE A 276 -9.80 -4.46 -0.51
CA ILE A 276 -8.63 -5.34 -0.59
C ILE A 276 -7.46 -4.52 -1.15
N LEU A 277 -6.35 -4.46 -0.43
CA LEU A 277 -5.11 -3.94 -0.99
C LEU A 277 -4.47 -5.04 -1.85
N ALA A 278 -4.07 -4.72 -3.08
CA ALA A 278 -3.33 -5.63 -3.95
C ALA A 278 -1.91 -5.10 -4.20
N THR A 279 -0.90 -5.88 -3.82
CA THR A 279 0.51 -5.51 -4.02
C THR A 279 1.41 -6.75 -4.14
N PHE A 280 2.44 -6.65 -4.96
CA PHE A 280 3.51 -7.67 -5.00
C PHE A 280 4.64 -7.40 -4.00
N ASP A 281 4.60 -6.28 -3.27
CA ASP A 281 5.62 -5.91 -2.29
C ASP A 281 5.30 -6.52 -0.91
N SER A 282 6.10 -7.49 -0.48
CA SER A 282 5.94 -8.14 0.82
C SER A 282 6.09 -7.17 2.00
N GLY A 283 6.92 -6.13 1.86
CA GLY A 283 7.10 -5.10 2.88
C GLY A 283 5.82 -4.29 3.08
N LEU A 284 5.17 -3.88 1.99
CA LEU A 284 3.89 -3.16 2.07
C LEU A 284 2.78 -4.04 2.66
N LYS A 285 2.77 -5.35 2.37
CA LYS A 285 1.81 -6.28 3.00
C LYS A 285 2.00 -6.38 4.51
N GLU A 286 3.24 -6.58 4.97
CA GLU A 286 3.53 -6.67 6.41
C GLU A 286 3.21 -5.37 7.15
N LEU A 287 3.54 -4.23 6.53
CA LEU A 287 3.21 -2.92 7.06
C LEU A 287 1.69 -2.70 7.17
N THR A 288 0.94 -3.12 6.14
CA THR A 288 -0.52 -3.06 6.16
C THR A 288 -1.09 -3.92 7.28
N GLN A 289 -0.62 -5.17 7.41
CA GLN A 289 -1.08 -6.08 8.46
C GLN A 289 -0.77 -5.53 9.86
N LEU A 290 0.43 -5.00 10.10
CA LEU A 290 0.79 -4.34 11.36
C LEU A 290 -0.16 -3.19 11.67
N THR A 291 -0.47 -2.36 10.68
CA THR A 291 -1.35 -1.21 10.85
C THR A 291 -2.77 -1.65 11.22
N LEU A 292 -3.31 -2.66 10.55
CA LEU A 292 -4.62 -3.24 10.88
C LEU A 292 -4.62 -3.87 12.27
N ASP A 293 -3.60 -4.67 12.61
CA ASP A 293 -3.47 -5.34 13.91
C ASP A 293 -3.36 -4.34 15.06
N ALA A 294 -2.59 -3.27 14.87
CA ALA A 294 -2.46 -2.20 15.85
C ALA A 294 -3.78 -1.45 16.09
N GLY A 295 -4.66 -1.39 15.08
CA GLY A 295 -5.97 -0.72 15.14
C GLY A 295 -7.16 -1.62 15.49
N LYS A 296 -6.95 -2.88 15.94
CA LYS A 296 -8.01 -3.91 16.09
C LYS A 296 -9.17 -3.62 17.06
N ASN A 297 -9.17 -2.50 17.78
CA ASN A 297 -10.27 -2.09 18.70
C ASN A 297 -10.85 -0.70 18.36
N GLY A 298 -10.68 -0.26 17.11
CA GLY A 298 -10.94 1.10 16.66
C GLY A 298 -9.67 1.65 16.03
N VAL A 299 -9.78 2.12 14.79
CA VAL A 299 -8.63 2.24 13.87
C VAL A 299 -7.68 3.40 14.21
N ASP A 300 -7.97 4.19 15.25
CA ASP A 300 -7.08 5.22 15.82
C ASP A 300 -6.71 4.95 17.30
N ASN A 301 -6.99 3.73 17.77
CA ASN A 301 -6.59 3.28 19.08
C ASN A 301 -5.42 2.29 18.95
N PHE A 302 -4.22 2.82 19.07
CA PHE A 302 -2.98 2.04 19.04
C PHE A 302 -2.71 1.28 20.36
N GLU A 303 -3.73 1.04 21.18
CA GLU A 303 -3.64 0.22 22.40
C GLU A 303 -3.09 -1.18 22.13
N ASN A 304 -3.37 -1.76 20.95
CA ASN A 304 -2.86 -3.09 20.58
C ASN A 304 -1.45 -3.04 19.98
N LEU A 305 -0.85 -1.85 19.82
CA LEU A 305 0.48 -1.71 19.23
C LEU A 305 1.56 -2.49 19.97
N PRO A 306 1.67 -2.47 21.33
CA PRO A 306 2.63 -3.32 22.05
C PRO A 306 2.54 -4.79 21.62
N LEU A 307 1.32 -5.35 21.60
CA LEU A 307 1.09 -6.75 21.25
C LEU A 307 1.48 -7.02 19.79
N ALA A 308 1.11 -6.14 18.86
CA ALA A 308 1.49 -6.27 17.45
C ALA A 308 3.02 -6.21 17.25
N LEU A 309 3.74 -5.40 18.05
CA LEU A 309 5.18 -5.24 17.96
C LEU A 309 5.98 -6.43 18.52
N LYS A 310 5.42 -7.22 19.45
CA LYS A 310 6.09 -8.41 20.03
C LYS A 310 6.50 -9.44 18.97
N LYS A 311 5.91 -9.39 17.77
CA LYS A 311 6.33 -10.20 16.62
C LYS A 311 7.78 -9.92 16.19
N TRP A 312 8.26 -8.69 16.31
CA TRP A 312 9.57 -8.28 15.80
C TRP A 312 10.50 -7.63 16.84
N TRP A 313 9.95 -7.22 17.98
CA TRP A 313 10.67 -6.59 19.08
C TRP A 313 10.73 -7.51 20.31
N PRO A 314 11.80 -7.44 21.12
CA PRO A 314 11.78 -7.99 22.47
C PRO A 314 10.58 -7.43 23.25
N GLU A 315 9.95 -8.26 24.08
CA GLU A 315 8.71 -7.91 24.79
C GLU A 315 8.78 -6.56 25.51
N LYS A 316 9.83 -6.36 26.31
CA LYS A 316 10.05 -5.09 27.02
C LYS A 316 10.15 -3.88 26.07
N ASP A 317 10.82 -4.04 24.93
CA ASP A 317 10.96 -2.95 23.97
C ASP A 317 9.64 -2.68 23.24
N ALA A 318 8.87 -3.72 22.91
CA ALA A 318 7.54 -3.59 22.34
C ALA A 318 6.59 -2.81 23.26
N ASP A 319 6.58 -3.15 24.56
CA ASP A 319 5.77 -2.50 25.58
C ASP A 319 6.19 -1.04 25.79
N ASP A 320 7.49 -0.76 25.88
CA ASP A 320 8.02 0.59 26.02
C ASP A 320 7.70 1.47 24.79
N ILE A 321 7.92 0.95 23.58
CA ILE A 321 7.65 1.67 22.32
C ILE A 321 6.17 1.98 22.19
N GLY A 322 5.30 0.99 22.43
CA GLY A 322 3.85 1.19 22.33
C GLY A 322 3.32 2.17 23.37
N SER A 323 3.84 2.12 24.61
CA SER A 323 3.45 3.06 25.69
C SER A 323 3.85 4.50 25.37
N ILE A 324 5.07 4.70 24.85
CA ILE A 324 5.56 6.02 24.43
C ILE A 324 4.73 6.55 23.25
N PHE A 325 4.44 5.70 22.26
CA PHE A 325 3.62 6.10 21.12
C PHE A 325 2.21 6.51 21.54
N SER A 326 1.56 5.72 22.40
CA SER A 326 0.23 6.03 22.95
C SER A 326 0.23 7.37 23.70
N THR A 327 1.26 7.62 24.52
CA THR A 327 1.42 8.91 25.23
C THR A 327 1.45 10.09 24.25
N TYR A 328 2.28 10.01 23.21
CA TYR A 328 2.34 11.06 22.19
C TYR A 328 1.04 11.17 21.38
N TRP A 329 0.41 10.04 21.05
CA TRP A 329 -0.88 10.02 20.35
C TRP A 329 -1.95 10.80 21.13
N HIS A 330 -2.10 10.52 22.42
CA HIS A 330 -3.04 11.24 23.29
C HIS A 330 -2.71 12.74 23.41
N GLN A 331 -1.42 13.11 23.48
CA GLN A 331 -1.01 14.52 23.49
C GLN A 331 -1.43 15.27 22.23
N THR A 332 -1.38 14.64 21.05
CA THR A 332 -1.83 15.27 19.80
C THR A 332 -3.35 15.46 19.70
N GLY A 333 -4.12 14.75 20.53
CA GLY A 333 -5.56 14.94 20.67
C GLY A 333 -5.96 16.20 21.44
N ASP A 334 -5.02 16.84 22.14
CA ASP A 334 -5.27 18.09 22.87
C ASP A 334 -5.42 19.28 21.90
N SER A 335 -6.48 20.07 22.11
CA SER A 335 -6.74 21.35 21.45
C SER A 335 -5.53 22.29 21.43
N THR A 336 -4.71 22.29 22.49
CA THR A 336 -3.50 23.11 22.58
C THR A 336 -2.46 22.71 21.53
N TRP A 337 -2.28 21.40 21.33
CA TRP A 337 -1.39 20.87 20.31
C TRP A 337 -1.98 21.15 18.91
N GLN A 338 -3.26 20.88 18.69
CA GLN A 338 -3.92 21.11 17.40
C GLN A 338 -3.82 22.57 16.95
N ASN A 339 -4.02 23.53 17.85
CA ASN A 339 -3.89 24.96 17.56
C ASN A 339 -2.46 25.38 17.21
N LYS A 340 -1.43 24.78 17.84
CA LYS A 340 -0.02 25.03 17.51
C LYS A 340 0.31 24.62 16.07
N TYR A 341 -0.33 23.57 15.56
CA TYR A 341 -0.02 22.99 14.24
C TYR A 341 -1.05 23.27 13.14
N GLN A 342 -2.10 24.07 13.40
CA GLN A 342 -3.12 24.45 12.40
C GLN A 342 -2.56 25.15 11.15
N ASN A 343 -1.43 25.87 11.27
CA ASN A 343 -0.79 26.62 10.17
C ASN A 343 0.51 25.98 9.62
N TYR A 344 0.79 24.71 9.97
CA TYR A 344 2.03 24.02 9.59
C TYR A 344 2.27 23.62 8.12
N PRO A 345 1.36 23.75 7.13
CA PRO A 345 1.65 23.33 5.75
C PRO A 345 2.92 23.95 5.13
N GLN A 346 3.33 25.15 5.57
CA GLN A 346 4.53 25.83 5.07
C GLN A 346 5.85 25.24 5.62
N HIS A 347 5.80 24.40 6.67
CA HIS A 347 7.01 23.82 7.29
C HIS A 347 7.40 22.46 6.72
N ILE A 348 6.51 21.75 6.01
CA ILE A 348 6.80 20.43 5.44
C ILE A 348 7.96 20.52 4.43
N GLU A 349 7.94 21.53 3.55
CA GLU A 349 8.99 21.74 2.56
C GLU A 349 10.37 21.94 3.20
N LYS A 350 10.43 22.64 4.33
CA LYS A 350 11.68 22.80 5.11
C LYS A 350 12.23 21.45 5.55
N PHE A 351 11.38 20.54 6.05
CA PHE A 351 11.82 19.21 6.49
C PHE A 351 12.21 18.31 5.33
N VAL A 352 11.59 18.46 4.16
CA VAL A 352 12.04 17.79 2.93
C VAL A 352 13.46 18.23 2.58
N VAL A 353 13.72 19.54 2.53
CA VAL A 353 15.06 20.07 2.20
C VAL A 353 16.11 19.58 3.20
N LEU A 354 15.85 19.74 4.50
CA LEU A 354 16.78 19.30 5.56
C LEU A 354 17.04 17.79 5.50
N GLY A 355 16.00 17.00 5.26
CA GLY A 355 16.11 15.54 5.16
C GLY A 355 16.90 15.10 3.94
N GLU A 356 16.65 15.68 2.76
CA GLU A 356 17.45 15.37 1.57
C GLU A 356 18.92 15.80 1.74
N GLU A 357 19.18 16.97 2.34
CA GLU A 357 20.54 17.44 2.66
C GLU A 357 21.27 16.46 3.61
N ALA A 358 20.61 16.02 4.67
CA ALA A 358 21.16 15.04 5.61
C ALA A 358 21.51 13.72 4.90
N LEU A 359 20.64 13.26 4.00
CA LEU A 359 20.91 12.08 3.19
C LEU A 359 22.08 12.31 2.23
N ARG A 360 22.18 13.46 1.55
CA ARG A 360 23.29 13.76 0.63
C ARG A 360 24.63 13.92 1.35
N ALA A 361 24.62 14.42 2.58
CA ALA A 361 25.83 14.60 3.38
C ALA A 361 26.40 13.29 3.95
N TRP A 362 25.59 12.23 4.05
CA TRP A 362 26.05 10.94 4.56
C TRP A 362 26.97 10.23 3.57
N HIS A 363 28.08 9.69 4.07
CA HIS A 363 29.05 8.92 3.29
C HIS A 363 29.30 7.55 3.95
N PRO A 364 29.39 6.46 3.16
CA PRO A 364 29.76 5.15 3.69
C PRO A 364 31.13 5.19 4.38
N GLY A 365 31.21 4.72 5.63
CA GLY A 365 32.48 4.56 6.34
C GLY A 365 33.02 5.82 7.04
N VAL A 366 32.32 6.96 6.96
CA VAL A 366 32.62 8.13 7.80
C VAL A 366 31.64 8.12 8.97
N GLU A 367 32.12 7.86 10.19
CA GLU A 367 31.28 7.96 11.39
C GLU A 367 30.73 9.38 11.49
N SER A 368 29.41 9.51 11.55
CA SER A 368 28.74 10.82 11.64
C SER A 368 29.14 11.50 12.95
N VAL A 369 29.90 12.59 12.86
CA VAL A 369 30.12 13.50 13.98
C VAL A 369 28.76 14.07 14.37
N SER A 370 28.25 13.64 15.53
CA SER A 370 27.00 14.13 16.11
C SER A 370 27.00 15.66 16.14
N ARG A 371 26.14 16.28 15.32
CA ARG A 371 25.75 17.67 15.53
C ARG A 371 24.91 17.68 16.81
N LYS A 372 25.53 18.05 17.92
CA LYS A 372 24.82 18.50 19.11
C LYS A 372 24.05 19.77 18.72
N SER A 373 22.73 19.69 18.65
CA SER A 373 21.82 20.83 18.77
C SER A 373 21.76 21.27 20.22
#